data_AF-A6J186-F1
#
_entry.id   AF-A6J186-F1
#
_cell.length_a   1.000
_cell.length_b   1.000
_cell.length_c   1.000
_cell.angle_alpha   90.00
_cell.angle_beta   90.00
_cell.angle_gamma   90.00
#
_symmetry.space_group_name_H-M   'P 1'
#
loop_
_entity.id
_entity.type
_entity.pdbx_description
1 polymer ?
#
loop_
_entity_poly.entity_id
_entity_poly.type
_entity_poly.pdbx_seq_one_letter_code
_entity_poly.pdbx_strand_id
1 'polypeptide(L)'
;MPACCSWNDVFQYETNKVTRIQSVNYGTIKWILHMTVFSYVSFALMSDKLYQRKEPLISSVHTKVKGVAEVTENVTEGGVTKLVHGIFDTADYTLPLQGNSFFVMTNYLKSEGQEQKLCPEVSRGPTQRGRRAEMHSGNQEVFAHPCLPATAEGPV
;
A
#
# COMPACT_ATOMS: atom_id res chain seq x y z
N MET A 1 67.29 18.26 35.58
CA MET A 1 66.12 17.55 35.01
C MET A 1 66.62 16.67 33.88
N PRO A 2 66.91 15.37 34.12
CA PRO A 2 67.51 14.51 33.10
C PRO A 2 66.43 13.90 32.20
N ALA A 3 66.87 13.49 31.01
CA ALA A 3 66.08 12.94 29.91
C ALA A 3 65.07 11.85 30.35
N CYS A 4 63.78 12.14 30.21
CA CYS A 4 62.66 11.25 30.61
C CYS A 4 62.17 10.30 29.50
N CYS A 5 62.81 10.28 28.33
CA CYS A 5 62.40 9.41 27.22
C CYS A 5 63.63 8.77 26.60
N SER A 6 63.90 7.51 26.97
CA SER A 6 64.92 6.69 26.34
C SER A 6 64.32 5.99 25.12
N TRP A 7 65.07 5.83 24.02
CA TRP A 7 64.63 5.04 22.84
C TRP A 7 64.19 3.62 23.19
N ASN A 8 64.64 3.10 24.35
CA ASN A 8 64.27 1.80 24.87
C ASN A 8 62.82 1.72 25.40
N ASP A 9 62.18 2.86 25.70
CA ASP A 9 60.80 2.89 26.19
C ASP A 9 59.77 2.63 25.08
N VAL A 10 60.13 2.87 23.81
CA VAL A 10 59.27 2.56 22.64
C VAL A 10 59.15 1.05 22.40
N PHE A 11 60.15 0.27 22.85
CA PHE A 11 60.16 -1.19 22.76
C PHE A 11 59.68 -1.87 24.05
N GLN A 12 59.13 -1.12 25.01
CA GLN A 12 58.51 -1.73 26.18
C GLN A 12 57.17 -2.35 25.81
N TYR A 13 57.13 -3.68 25.86
CA TYR A 13 55.91 -4.47 25.73
C TYR A 13 55.56 -5.07 27.09
N GLU A 14 54.59 -4.48 27.78
CA GLU A 14 54.05 -5.05 29.00
C GLU A 14 53.08 -6.19 28.67
N THR A 15 53.38 -7.38 29.20
CA THR A 15 52.48 -8.54 29.10
C THR A 15 51.76 -8.75 30.42
N ASN A 16 50.45 -8.99 30.35
CA ASN A 16 49.68 -9.39 31.52
C ASN A 16 50.22 -10.69 32.12
N LYS A 17 50.60 -10.63 33.40
CA LYS A 17 51.01 -11.82 34.14
C LYS A 17 49.77 -12.65 34.46
N VAL A 18 49.67 -13.83 33.85
CA VAL A 18 48.54 -14.76 34.04
C VAL A 18 48.98 -15.99 34.82
N THR A 19 48.14 -16.47 35.72
CA THR A 19 48.35 -17.73 36.44
C THR A 19 47.52 -18.85 35.81
N ARG A 20 48.15 -20.01 35.58
CA ARG A 20 47.49 -21.17 34.96
C ARG A 20 46.91 -22.08 36.03
N ILE A 21 45.58 -22.14 36.12
CA ILE A 21 44.88 -23.08 37.01
C ILE A 21 44.59 -24.37 36.26
N GLN A 22 45.23 -25.47 36.67
CA GLN A 22 45.04 -26.78 36.05
C GLN A 22 43.85 -27.49 36.69
N SER A 23 42.72 -27.51 35.98
CA SER A 23 41.50 -28.18 36.45
C SER A 23 40.64 -28.60 35.26
N VAL A 24 40.04 -29.79 35.37
CA VAL A 24 39.20 -30.35 34.29
C VAL A 24 37.92 -29.53 34.14
N ASN A 25 37.27 -29.18 35.25
CA ASN A 25 35.98 -28.46 35.23
C ASN A 25 36.07 -27.09 34.55
N TYR A 26 37.04 -26.26 34.94
CA TYR A 26 37.21 -24.92 34.33
C TYR A 26 37.65 -25.02 32.86
N GLY A 27 38.44 -26.05 32.51
CA GLY A 27 38.79 -26.34 31.13
C GLY A 27 37.56 -26.68 30.28
N THR A 28 36.70 -27.59 30.76
CA THR A 28 35.47 -27.98 30.07
C THR A 28 34.52 -26.81 29.88
N ILE A 29 34.28 -26.00 30.93
CA ILE A 29 33.42 -24.81 30.83
C ILE A 29 33.98 -23.82 29.81
N LYS A 30 35.29 -23.55 29.83
CA LYS A 30 35.94 -22.67 28.84
C LYS A 30 35.70 -23.17 27.41
N TRP A 31 35.88 -24.46 27.15
CA TRP A 31 35.71 -25.04 25.82
C TRP A 31 34.26 -25.06 25.37
N ILE A 32 33.32 -25.37 26.26
CA ILE A 32 31.88 -25.30 25.95
C ILE A 32 31.50 -23.88 25.54
N LEU A 33 31.88 -22.87 26.33
CA LEU A 33 31.59 -21.47 25.99
C LEU A 33 32.19 -21.06 24.64
N HIS A 34 33.44 -21.45 24.36
CA HIS A 34 34.06 -21.19 23.06
C HIS A 34 33.30 -21.87 21.91
N MET A 35 32.91 -23.14 22.07
CA MET A 35 32.17 -23.88 21.05
C MET A 35 30.76 -23.33 20.83
N THR A 36 30.06 -22.91 21.90
CA THR A 36 28.74 -22.26 21.79
C THR A 36 28.82 -20.97 21.00
N VAL A 37 29.78 -20.09 21.33
CA VAL A 37 29.97 -18.82 20.62
C VAL A 37 30.36 -19.08 19.17
N PHE A 38 31.30 -20.00 18.92
CA PHE A 38 31.73 -20.35 17.57
C PHE A 38 30.57 -20.91 16.71
N SER A 39 29.76 -21.80 17.29
CA SER A 39 28.58 -22.37 16.63
C SER A 39 27.55 -21.31 16.29
N TYR A 40 27.25 -20.41 17.23
CA TYR A 40 26.30 -19.31 17.01
C TYR A 40 26.75 -18.38 15.87
N VAL A 41 28.02 -17.96 15.88
CA VAL A 41 28.58 -17.09 14.83
C VAL A 41 28.54 -17.79 13.47
N SER A 42 28.89 -19.09 13.42
CA SER A 42 28.83 -19.89 12.20
C SER A 42 27.39 -20.05 11.67
N PHE A 43 26.42 -20.29 12.57
CA PHE A 43 25.01 -20.38 12.22
C PHE A 43 24.48 -19.05 11.66
N ALA A 44 24.79 -17.93 12.29
CA ALA A 44 24.39 -16.61 11.81
C ALA A 44 25.00 -16.29 10.43
N LEU A 45 26.29 -16.59 10.23
CA LEU A 45 26.96 -16.45 8.94
C LEU A 45 26.28 -17.25 7.82
N MET A 46 25.85 -18.48 8.11
CA MET A 46 25.19 -19.35 7.13
C MET A 46 23.75 -18.95 6.86
N SER A 47 22.95 -18.72 7.91
CA SER A 47 21.53 -18.38 7.80
C SER A 47 21.32 -17.05 7.08
N ASP A 48 22.05 -16.02 7.49
CA ASP A 48 21.89 -14.67 6.92
C ASP A 48 22.73 -14.45 5.66
N LYS A 49 23.52 -15.46 5.26
CA LYS A 49 24.50 -15.41 4.16
C LYS A 49 25.38 -14.16 4.23
N LEU A 50 25.86 -13.83 5.43
CA LEU A 50 26.66 -12.61 5.69
C LEU A 50 28.00 -12.61 4.95
N TYR A 51 28.44 -13.78 4.47
CA TYR A 51 29.60 -13.92 3.60
C TYR A 51 29.37 -13.37 2.18
N GLN A 52 28.13 -13.06 1.81
CA GLN A 52 27.78 -12.51 0.49
C GLN A 52 27.44 -11.02 0.59
N ARG A 53 27.88 -10.25 -0.41
CA ARG A 53 27.42 -8.87 -0.62
C ARG A 53 26.01 -8.93 -1.22
N LYS A 54 25.02 -8.38 -0.51
CA LYS A 54 23.63 -8.28 -0.99
C LYS A 54 23.47 -7.00 -1.80
N GLU A 55 22.95 -7.11 -3.01
CA GLU A 55 22.60 -5.95 -3.84
C GLU A 55 21.08 -5.90 -4.04
N PRO A 56 20.45 -4.73 -3.83
CA PRO A 56 19.02 -4.59 -4.05
C PRO A 56 18.71 -4.62 -5.55
N LEU A 57 17.64 -5.30 -5.93
CA LEU A 57 17.19 -5.35 -7.32
C LEU A 57 16.31 -4.13 -7.62
N ILE A 58 16.65 -3.36 -8.67
CA ILE A 58 15.77 -2.33 -9.23
C ILE A 58 14.93 -3.01 -10.31
N SER A 59 13.63 -3.17 -10.06
CA SER A 59 12.69 -3.74 -11.03
C SER A 59 11.83 -2.64 -11.67
N SER A 60 11.63 -2.76 -12.99
CA SER A 60 10.70 -1.94 -13.76
C SER A 60 9.67 -2.86 -14.40
N VAL A 61 8.39 -2.54 -14.25
CA VAL A 61 7.27 -3.34 -14.74
C VAL A 61 6.50 -2.51 -15.76
N HIS A 62 6.37 -3.04 -16.97
CA HIS A 62 5.57 -2.42 -18.03
C HIS A 62 4.40 -3.34 -18.39
N THR A 63 3.18 -2.94 -18.05
CA THR A 63 1.96 -3.71 -18.31
C THR A 63 1.22 -3.20 -19.53
N LYS A 64 0.76 -4.12 -20.39
CA LYS A 64 -0.09 -3.81 -21.55
C LYS A 64 -1.33 -4.70 -21.51
N VAL A 65 -2.49 -4.09 -21.28
CA VAL A 65 -3.78 -4.80 -21.31
C VAL A 65 -4.26 -4.90 -22.76
N LYS A 66 -4.96 -5.99 -23.10
CA LYS A 66 -5.58 -6.21 -24.40
C LYS A 66 -6.91 -6.91 -24.19
N GLY A 67 -7.94 -6.47 -24.91
CA GLY A 67 -9.26 -7.07 -24.87
C GLY A 67 -10.31 -6.09 -25.36
N VAL A 68 -11.37 -6.62 -25.97
CA VAL A 68 -12.53 -5.85 -26.42
C VAL A 68 -13.75 -6.49 -25.77
N ALA A 69 -14.64 -5.67 -25.23
CA ALA A 69 -15.90 -6.12 -24.65
C ALA A 69 -17.07 -5.43 -25.36
N GLU A 70 -18.08 -6.20 -25.71
CA GLU A 70 -19.34 -5.66 -26.24
C GLU A 70 -20.37 -5.60 -25.11
N VAL A 71 -21.01 -4.44 -24.95
CA VAL A 71 -22.02 -4.20 -23.91
C VAL A 71 -23.27 -3.64 -24.59
N THR A 72 -24.43 -4.20 -24.28
CA THR A 72 -25.72 -3.68 -24.72
C THR A 72 -26.41 -3.01 -23.53
N GLU A 73 -26.68 -1.71 -23.63
CA GLU A 73 -27.24 -0.92 -22.53
C GLU A 73 -28.56 -0.25 -22.91
N ASN A 74 -29.41 -0.04 -21.91
CA ASN A 74 -30.61 0.78 -22.04
C ASN A 74 -30.31 2.17 -21.44
N VAL A 75 -29.83 3.09 -22.27
CA VAL A 75 -29.51 4.45 -21.85
C VAL A 75 -30.80 5.27 -21.79
N THR A 76 -31.09 5.85 -20.63
CA THR A 76 -32.23 6.75 -20.44
C THR A 76 -31.75 8.18 -20.45
N GLU A 77 -32.00 8.91 -21.53
CA GLU A 77 -31.63 10.32 -21.68
C GLU A 77 -32.92 11.15 -21.81
N GLY A 78 -33.12 12.11 -20.91
CA GLY A 78 -34.29 13.01 -20.96
C GLY A 78 -35.66 12.33 -20.87
N GLY A 79 -35.76 11.16 -20.21
CA GLY A 79 -37.01 10.40 -20.08
C GLY A 79 -37.31 9.41 -21.21
N VAL A 80 -36.43 9.31 -22.22
CA VAL A 80 -36.55 8.36 -23.33
C VAL A 80 -35.50 7.24 -23.18
N THR A 81 -35.95 5.99 -23.11
CA THR A 81 -35.09 4.80 -23.06
C THR A 81 -34.67 4.38 -24.47
N LYS A 82 -33.37 4.39 -24.76
CA LYS A 82 -32.80 3.90 -26.02
C LYS A 82 -31.88 2.71 -25.75
N LEU A 83 -31.97 1.67 -26.58
CA LEU A 83 -31.03 0.55 -26.56
C LEU A 83 -29.80 0.92 -27.39
N VAL A 84 -28.64 0.95 -26.73
CA VAL A 84 -27.36 1.34 -27.32
C VAL A 84 -26.41 0.16 -27.23
N HIS A 85 -25.82 -0.22 -28.37
CA HIS A 85 -24.69 -1.15 -28.42
C HIS A 85 -23.40 -0.36 -28.29
N GLY A 86 -22.66 -0.61 -27.20
CA GLY A 86 -21.35 -0.03 -26.93
C GLY A 86 -20.25 -1.08 -27.06
N ILE A 87 -19.11 -0.68 -27.63
CA ILE A 87 -17.88 -1.48 -27.65
C ILE A 87 -16.89 -0.78 -26.73
N PHE A 88 -16.32 -1.52 -25.79
CA PHE A 88 -15.28 -1.07 -24.87
C PHE A 88 -13.94 -1.66 -25.30
N ASP A 89 -13.00 -0.82 -25.68
CA ASP A 89 -11.60 -1.21 -25.92
C ASP A 89 -10.73 -0.84 -24.71
N THR A 90 -9.46 -1.23 -24.78
CA THR A 90 -8.41 -0.98 -23.80
C THR A 90 -8.36 0.48 -23.35
N ALA A 91 -8.65 1.44 -24.23
CA ALA A 91 -8.67 2.85 -23.89
C ALA A 91 -9.84 3.26 -22.98
N ASP A 92 -10.94 2.49 -22.97
CA ASP A 92 -12.17 2.86 -22.27
C ASP A 92 -12.23 2.27 -20.85
N TYR A 93 -11.76 1.03 -20.68
CA TYR A 93 -11.78 0.35 -19.37
C TYR A 93 -10.45 0.46 -18.60
N THR A 94 -9.37 1.00 -19.20
CA THR A 94 -8.11 1.25 -18.49
C THR A 94 -7.89 2.74 -18.28
N LEU A 95 -7.43 3.10 -17.07
CA LEU A 95 -6.97 4.46 -16.79
C LEU A 95 -5.46 4.52 -16.96
N PRO A 96 -4.91 5.57 -17.62
CA PRO A 96 -3.47 5.73 -17.79
C PRO A 96 -2.82 6.01 -16.42
N LEU A 97 -2.32 4.95 -15.78
CA LEU A 97 -1.58 5.04 -14.53
C LEU A 97 -0.07 4.92 -14.81
N GLN A 98 0.71 5.91 -14.40
CA GLN A 98 2.18 5.93 -14.54
C GLN A 98 2.88 5.10 -13.45
N GLY A 99 2.35 3.91 -13.11
CA GLY A 99 2.86 3.09 -12.00
C GLY A 99 2.90 1.59 -12.31
N ASN A 100 3.34 0.80 -11.34
CA ASN A 100 3.46 -0.66 -11.45
C ASN A 100 2.11 -1.40 -11.33
N SER A 101 1.01 -0.66 -11.14
CA SER A 101 -0.35 -1.19 -11.08
C SER A 101 -1.17 -0.69 -12.26
N PHE A 102 -2.20 -1.44 -12.60
CA PHE A 102 -3.15 -1.10 -13.65
C PHE A 102 -4.57 -1.28 -13.12
N PHE A 103 -5.50 -0.47 -13.65
CA PHE A 103 -6.92 -0.54 -13.31
C PHE A 103 -7.69 -1.09 -14.52
N VAL A 104 -8.68 -1.94 -14.25
CA VAL A 104 -9.58 -2.51 -15.26
C VAL A 104 -11.01 -2.31 -14.76
N MET A 105 -11.80 -1.58 -15.52
CA MET A 105 -13.23 -1.40 -15.26
C MET A 105 -13.98 -2.68 -15.63
N THR A 106 -14.73 -3.23 -14.67
CA THR A 106 -15.56 -4.44 -14.86
C THR A 106 -17.06 -4.16 -14.80
N ASN A 107 -17.44 -3.05 -14.18
CA ASN A 107 -18.82 -2.59 -14.07
C ASN A 107 -18.84 -1.06 -14.07
N TYR A 108 -19.83 -0.46 -14.72
CA TYR A 108 -20.03 0.98 -14.76
C TYR A 108 -21.50 1.34 -14.67
N LEU A 109 -21.76 2.52 -14.12
CA LEU A 109 -23.06 3.17 -14.10
C LEU A 109 -22.85 4.59 -14.60
N LYS A 110 -23.41 4.90 -15.78
CA LYS A 110 -23.28 6.21 -16.40
C LYS A 110 -24.59 7.00 -16.27
N SER A 111 -24.49 8.26 -15.87
CA SER A 111 -25.63 9.19 -15.84
C SER A 111 -25.34 10.35 -16.76
N GLU A 112 -25.99 10.36 -17.93
CA GLU A 112 -25.86 11.43 -18.93
C GLU A 112 -26.70 12.64 -18.54
N GLY A 113 -26.34 13.83 -19.04
CA GLY A 113 -27.15 15.05 -18.87
C GLY A 113 -27.17 15.60 -17.44
N GLN A 114 -26.15 15.33 -16.63
CA GLN A 114 -26.00 15.96 -15.33
C GLN A 114 -25.67 17.45 -15.50
N GLU A 115 -26.52 18.31 -14.94
CA GLU A 115 -26.36 19.76 -14.91
C GLU A 115 -26.28 20.25 -13.47
N GLN A 116 -25.52 21.32 -13.23
CA GLN A 116 -25.48 21.97 -11.92
C GLN A 116 -26.79 22.72 -11.67
N LYS A 117 -27.75 22.04 -11.04
CA LYS A 117 -29.03 22.60 -10.63
C LYS A 117 -29.50 21.98 -9.31
N LEU A 118 -30.49 22.61 -8.68
CA LEU A 118 -31.16 22.06 -7.52
C LEU A 118 -32.05 20.88 -7.94
N CYS A 119 -31.66 19.66 -7.58
CA CYS A 119 -32.38 18.42 -7.83
C CYS A 119 -32.67 17.67 -6.51
N PRO A 120 -33.79 16.94 -6.40
CA PRO A 120 -34.03 16.05 -5.28
C PRO A 120 -33.15 14.79 -5.32
N GLU A 121 -32.76 14.28 -4.15
CA GLU A 121 -31.99 13.03 -4.02
C GLU A 121 -32.87 11.81 -4.37
N VAL A 122 -32.28 10.81 -5.03
CA VAL A 122 -32.97 9.56 -5.38
C VAL A 122 -33.30 8.76 -4.11
N SER A 123 -34.57 8.40 -3.94
CA SER A 123 -35.03 7.64 -2.78
C SER A 123 -34.48 6.20 -2.79
N ARG A 124 -33.53 5.90 -1.90
CA ARG A 124 -32.91 4.56 -1.77
C ARG A 124 -33.70 3.56 -0.89
N GLY A 125 -34.97 3.83 -0.57
CA GLY A 125 -35.82 2.97 0.28
C GLY A 125 -37.26 3.48 0.45
N PRO A 126 -38.13 2.78 1.20
CA PRO A 126 -39.51 3.21 1.44
C PRO A 126 -39.51 4.53 2.21
N THR A 127 -39.76 5.61 1.49
CA THR A 127 -39.86 6.95 2.05
C THR A 127 -41.15 7.02 2.87
N GLN A 128 -41.04 7.26 4.18
CA GLN A 128 -42.22 7.58 5.00
C GLN A 128 -42.81 8.90 4.52
N ARG A 129 -43.85 8.77 3.70
CA ARG A 129 -44.68 9.86 3.22
C ARG A 129 -45.28 10.58 4.44
N GLY A 130 -44.79 11.78 4.75
CA GLY A 130 -45.50 12.70 5.65
C GLY A 130 -44.73 13.38 6.78
N ARG A 131 -43.41 13.20 6.94
CA ARG A 131 -42.64 14.12 7.82
C ARG A 131 -41.97 15.20 7.00
N ARG A 132 -42.23 16.46 7.37
CA ARG A 132 -41.44 17.62 6.96
C ARG A 132 -40.02 17.37 7.45
N ALA A 133 -39.09 17.07 6.56
CA ALA A 133 -37.68 17.00 6.92
C ALA A 133 -37.22 18.41 7.30
N GLU A 134 -36.80 18.60 8.55
CA GLU A 134 -36.14 19.83 8.99
C GLU A 134 -34.71 19.83 8.45
N MET A 135 -34.41 20.76 7.55
CA MET A 135 -33.06 21.00 7.04
C MET A 135 -32.31 21.89 8.05
N HIS A 136 -31.22 21.41 8.63
CA HIS A 136 -30.26 22.29 9.30
C HIS A 136 -29.35 22.92 8.25
N SER A 137 -29.49 24.23 8.06
CA SER A 137 -28.66 25.04 7.18
C SER A 137 -27.25 25.12 7.76
N GLY A 138 -26.28 24.44 7.16
CA GLY A 138 -24.86 24.56 7.54
C GLY A 138 -24.01 23.31 7.48
N ASN A 139 -24.56 22.12 7.23
CA ASN A 139 -23.71 20.93 7.09
C ASN A 139 -23.10 20.88 5.68
N GLN A 140 -21.77 20.93 5.63
CA GLN A 140 -20.95 20.74 4.45
C GLN A 140 -20.92 19.25 4.04
N GLU A 141 -22.08 18.64 3.86
CA GLU A 141 -22.20 17.38 3.13
C GLU A 141 -22.72 17.70 1.74
N VAL A 142 -21.93 17.40 0.71
CA VAL A 142 -22.29 17.59 -0.71
C VAL A 142 -23.50 16.72 -1.12
N PHE A 143 -23.99 15.86 -0.22
CA PHE A 143 -25.06 14.89 -0.45
C PHE A 143 -26.47 15.35 -0.04
N ALA A 144 -26.65 16.54 0.55
CA ALA A 144 -27.96 16.99 1.01
C ALA A 144 -28.34 18.34 0.40
N HIS A 145 -29.09 18.30 -0.70
CA HIS A 145 -29.80 19.46 -1.24
C HIS A 145 -31.28 19.45 -0.77
N PRO A 146 -31.98 20.61 -0.81
CA PRO A 146 -33.30 20.78 -0.21
C PRO A 146 -34.28 19.69 -0.64
N CYS A 147 -35.17 19.28 0.27
CA CYS A 147 -36.24 18.30 0.00
C CYS A 147 -37.24 18.85 -1.02
N LEU A 148 -36.89 18.78 -2.30
CA LEU A 148 -37.81 18.98 -3.41
C LEU A 148 -38.61 17.68 -3.60
N PRO A 149 -39.93 17.75 -3.83
CA PRO A 149 -40.71 16.58 -4.21
C PRO A 149 -40.23 16.10 -5.58
N ALA A 150 -39.80 14.84 -5.68
CA ALA A 150 -39.57 14.20 -6.98
C ALA A 150 -40.94 13.94 -7.62
N THR A 151 -41.45 14.88 -8.41
CA THR A 151 -42.61 14.62 -9.27
C THR A 151 -42.17 13.75 -10.44
N ALA A 152 -42.83 12.60 -10.58
CA ALA A 152 -42.73 11.73 -11.73
C ALA A 152 -43.35 12.45 -12.94
N GLU A 153 -42.52 13.14 -13.73
CA GLU A 153 -42.90 13.59 -15.06
C GLU A 153 -42.83 12.37 -15.99
N GLY A 154 -44.00 11.76 -16.25
CA GLY A 154 -44.19 10.82 -17.35
C GLY A 154 -44.23 11.55 -18.70
N PRO A 155 -44.02 10.85 -19.82
CA PRO A 155 -43.95 11.48 -21.14
C PRO A 155 -45.33 11.97 -21.60
N VAL A 156 -45.35 13.16 -22.21
CA VAL A 156 -46.40 13.60 -23.14
C VAL A 156 -45.91 13.36 -24.56
#